data_AF-A0A0Q7VBX5-F1
#
_entry.id   AF-A0A0Q7VBX5-F1
#
_cell.length_a   1.000
_cell.length_b   1.000
_cell.length_c   1.000
_cell.angle_alpha   90.00
_cell.angle_beta   90.00
_cell.angle_gamma   90.00
#
_symmetry.space_group_name_H-M   'P 1'
#
loop_
_entity.id
_entity.type
_entity.pdbx_description
1 polymer ?
#
loop_
_entity_poly.entity_id
_entity_poly.type
_entity_poly.pdbx_seq_one_letter_code
_entity_poly.pdbx_strand_id
1 'polypeptide(L)'
;MYRPAVAQRIALLHPAILTIVWILLNLVPLAALGMPLFQGIFTALFAGLMCGWSWAIFTVSLARRPAPEIPEWTPWIFLAPPAITLVAAIFGLPTRNSPVALLFFATLFFALWRAAAALERAAKVGTPPTVGRIIGTMMLMFFMIAGVWVLRQKVVRVSG
;
A
#
# COMPACT_ATOMS: atom_id res chain seq x y z
N MET A 1 -13.39 15.95 4.01
CA MET A 1 -12.50 16.61 5.01
C MET A 1 -11.30 15.71 5.28
N TYR A 2 -10.17 15.98 4.64
CA TYR A 2 -8.96 15.14 4.74
C TYR A 2 -8.19 15.48 6.03
N ARG A 3 -7.91 14.49 6.90
CA ARG A 3 -7.15 14.70 8.15
C ARG A 3 -5.70 14.25 7.96
N PRO A 4 -4.78 15.13 7.50
CA PRO A 4 -3.38 14.77 7.28
C PRO A 4 -2.70 14.19 8.52
N ALA A 5 -3.15 14.58 9.72
CA ALA A 5 -2.64 14.06 10.99
C ALA A 5 -2.82 12.54 11.17
N VAL A 6 -3.93 11.95 10.70
CA VAL A 6 -4.16 10.49 10.82
C VAL A 6 -3.27 9.74 9.84
N ALA A 7 -3.21 10.20 8.59
CA ALA A 7 -2.32 9.63 7.58
C ALA A 7 -0.85 9.74 7.99
N GLN A 8 -0.44 10.84 8.60
CA GLN A 8 0.91 11.02 9.12
C GLN A 8 1.23 10.02 10.23
N ARG A 9 0.31 9.80 11.18
CA ARG A 9 0.50 8.77 12.23
C ARG A 9 0.66 7.38 11.64
N ILE A 10 -0.17 7.01 10.66
CA ILE A 10 -0.11 5.70 10.01
C ILE A 10 1.19 5.55 9.20
N ALA A 11 1.58 6.58 8.44
CA ALA A 11 2.81 6.57 7.64
C ALA A 11 4.07 6.48 8.51
N LEU A 12 4.02 7.05 9.72
CA LEU A 12 5.12 7.07 10.70
C LEU A 12 5.05 5.96 11.76
N LEU A 13 4.12 5.02 11.64
CA LEU A 13 4.06 3.87 12.53
C LEU A 13 5.43 3.18 12.60
N HIS A 14 5.77 2.71 13.79
CA HIS A 14 7.07 2.09 14.01
C HIS A 14 7.21 0.84 13.13
N PRO A 15 8.34 0.66 12.40
CA PRO A 15 8.52 -0.47 11.49
C PRO A 15 8.26 -1.82 12.15
N ALA A 16 8.72 -2.00 13.40
CA ALA A 16 8.48 -3.22 14.16
C ALA A 16 6.99 -3.56 14.33
N ILE A 17 6.13 -2.57 14.63
CA ILE A 17 4.69 -2.80 14.80
C ILE A 17 4.10 -3.30 13.49
N LEU A 18 4.39 -2.58 12.42
CA LEU A 18 3.91 -2.90 11.09
C LEU A 18 4.40 -4.29 10.63
N THR A 19 5.69 -4.60 10.82
CA THR A 19 6.27 -5.92 10.56
C THR A 19 5.58 -7.02 11.36
N ILE A 20 5.36 -6.83 12.67
CA ILE A 20 4.65 -7.82 13.52
C ILE A 20 3.24 -8.05 13.00
N VAL A 21 2.48 -7.00 12.68
CA VAL A 21 1.12 -7.14 12.15
C VAL A 21 1.11 -7.91 10.83
N TRP A 22 2.03 -7.61 9.91
CA TRP A 22 2.12 -8.37 8.65
C TRP A 22 2.52 -9.83 8.84
N ILE A 23 3.44 -10.12 9.77
CA ILE A 23 3.82 -11.49 10.10
C ILE A 23 2.60 -12.24 10.66
N LEU A 24 1.88 -11.65 11.63
CA LEU A 24 0.69 -12.27 12.22
C LEU A 24 -0.40 -12.51 11.16
N LEU A 25 -0.65 -11.56 10.27
CA LEU A 25 -1.61 -11.72 9.17
C LEU A 25 -1.23 -12.83 8.19
N ASN A 26 0.07 -13.14 8.03
CA ASN A 26 0.51 -14.27 7.21
C ASN A 26 0.46 -15.60 7.96
N LEU A 27 0.73 -15.62 9.27
CA LEU A 27 0.79 -16.85 10.07
C LEU A 27 -0.58 -17.37 10.51
N VAL A 28 -1.55 -16.49 10.79
CA VAL A 28 -2.88 -16.90 11.25
C VAL A 28 -3.64 -17.77 10.23
N PRO A 29 -3.63 -17.49 8.91
CA PRO A 29 -4.24 -18.36 7.90
C PRO A 29 -3.62 -19.75 7.82
N LEU A 30 -2.31 -19.85 8.06
CA LEU A 30 -1.58 -21.12 8.11
C LEU A 30 -2.05 -21.99 9.29
N ALA A 31 -2.40 -21.36 10.41
CA ALA A 31 -2.92 -22.06 11.59
C ALA A 31 -4.39 -22.47 11.49
N ALA A 32 -5.18 -21.84 10.59
CA ALA A 32 -6.64 -21.99 10.54
C ALA A 32 -7.17 -23.15 9.67
N LEU A 33 -6.42 -24.24 9.54
CA LEU A 33 -6.87 -25.53 8.96
C LEU A 33 -7.56 -25.45 7.57
N GLY A 34 -7.12 -24.55 6.69
CA GLY A 34 -7.40 -24.65 5.25
C GLY A 34 -8.79 -24.20 4.77
N MET A 35 -9.55 -23.44 5.56
CA MET A 35 -10.81 -22.85 5.09
C MET A 35 -10.57 -21.79 3.99
N PRO A 36 -11.04 -21.97 2.74
CA PRO A 36 -10.73 -21.06 1.63
C PRO A 36 -11.20 -19.63 1.86
N LEU A 37 -12.38 -19.46 2.47
CA LEU A 37 -12.92 -18.14 2.81
C LEU A 37 -12.04 -17.42 3.83
N PHE A 38 -11.51 -18.14 4.83
CA PHE A 38 -10.63 -17.57 5.85
C PHE A 38 -9.31 -17.10 5.21
N GLN A 39 -8.72 -17.92 4.34
CA GLN A 39 -7.53 -17.52 3.57
C GLN A 39 -7.80 -16.28 2.72
N GLY A 40 -8.95 -16.20 2.06
CA GLY A 40 -9.33 -15.05 1.25
C GLY A 40 -9.51 -13.77 2.07
N ILE A 41 -10.18 -13.84 3.22
CA ILE A 41 -10.34 -12.70 4.15
C ILE A 41 -9.00 -12.19 4.63
N PHE A 42 -8.10 -13.06 5.07
CA PHE A 42 -6.77 -12.64 5.54
C PHE A 42 -5.90 -12.08 4.43
N THR A 43 -6.02 -12.62 3.21
CA THR A 43 -5.35 -12.05 2.03
C THR A 43 -5.89 -10.64 1.75
N ALA A 44 -7.20 -10.42 1.86
CA ALA A 44 -7.81 -9.10 1.70
C ALA A 44 -7.37 -8.13 2.81
N LEU A 45 -7.25 -8.59 4.06
CA LEU A 45 -6.71 -7.81 5.17
C LEU A 45 -5.24 -7.43 4.95
N PHE A 46 -4.43 -8.37 4.47
CA PHE A 46 -3.04 -8.12 4.12
C PHE A 46 -2.91 -7.07 3.02
N ALA A 47 -3.66 -7.23 1.93
CA ALA A 47 -3.73 -6.26 0.84
C ALA A 47 -4.27 -4.90 1.32
N GLY A 48 -5.23 -4.89 2.22
CA GLY A 48 -5.82 -3.68 2.82
C GLY A 48 -4.80 -2.92 3.67
N LEU A 49 -4.03 -3.63 4.48
CA LEU A 49 -2.96 -3.02 5.29
C LEU A 49 -1.84 -2.48 4.39
N MET A 50 -1.47 -3.21 3.35
CA MET A 50 -0.51 -2.77 2.33
C MET A 50 -0.94 -1.47 1.68
N CYS A 51 -2.14 -1.47 1.10
CA CYS A 51 -2.68 -0.32 0.40
C CYS A 51 -2.97 0.83 1.35
N GLY A 52 -3.40 0.56 2.58
CA GLY A 52 -3.62 1.57 3.62
C GLY A 52 -2.34 2.28 4.04
N TRP A 53 -1.23 1.55 4.18
CA TRP A 53 0.07 2.16 4.45
C TRP A 53 0.59 2.96 3.25
N SER A 54 0.50 2.43 2.03
CA SER A 54 0.87 3.16 0.81
C SER A 54 0.01 4.41 0.60
N TRP A 55 -1.28 4.34 0.93
CA TRP A 55 -2.22 5.45 0.92
C TRP A 55 -1.83 6.56 1.90
N ALA A 56 -1.44 6.17 3.12
CA ALA A 56 -0.96 7.09 4.13
C ALA A 56 0.30 7.84 3.64
N ILE A 57 1.25 7.11 3.05
CA ILE A 57 2.46 7.71 2.44
C ILE A 57 2.08 8.66 1.30
N PHE A 58 1.20 8.23 0.39
CA PHE A 58 0.73 9.05 -0.72
C PHE A 58 0.12 10.36 -0.23
N THR A 59 -0.75 10.28 0.78
CA THR A 59 -1.42 11.43 1.40
C THR A 59 -0.41 12.41 2.01
N VAL A 60 0.52 11.92 2.83
CA VAL A 60 1.56 12.75 3.45
C VAL A 60 2.44 13.41 2.39
N SER A 61 2.79 12.66 1.34
CA SER A 61 3.63 13.16 0.25
C SER A 61 2.93 14.24 -0.58
N LEU A 62 1.61 14.14 -0.77
CA LEU A 62 0.84 15.14 -1.48
C LEU A 62 0.61 16.40 -0.66
N ALA A 63 0.44 16.29 0.65
CA ALA A 63 0.26 17.45 1.53
C ALA A 63 1.43 18.45 1.49
N ARG A 64 2.61 18.02 1.00
CA ARG A 64 3.78 18.87 0.76
C ARG A 64 3.72 19.70 -0.53
N ARG A 65 2.73 19.49 -1.39
CA ARG A 65 2.60 20.26 -2.63
C ARG A 65 1.80 21.54 -2.41
N PRO A 66 2.20 22.67 -3.00
CA PRO A 66 1.51 23.96 -2.83
C PRO A 66 0.08 23.98 -3.42
N ALA A 67 -0.25 23.07 -4.35
CA ALA A 67 -1.61 22.87 -4.87
C ALA A 67 -1.83 21.38 -5.15
N PRO A 68 -2.23 20.57 -4.14
CA PRO A 68 -2.48 19.16 -4.35
C PRO A 68 -3.87 18.96 -4.97
N GLU A 69 -3.94 18.94 -6.30
CA GLU A 69 -5.12 18.41 -6.98
C GLU A 69 -5.10 16.88 -6.86
N ILE A 70 -5.99 16.37 -6.01
CA ILE A 70 -6.21 14.93 -5.84
C ILE A 70 -7.48 14.59 -6.61
N PRO A 71 -7.40 13.86 -7.73
CA PRO A 71 -8.59 13.38 -8.40
C PRO A 71 -9.44 12.55 -7.44
N GLU A 72 -10.76 12.72 -7.47
CA GLU A 72 -11.70 12.04 -6.57
C GLU A 72 -11.64 10.51 -6.67
N TRP A 73 -11.16 9.99 -7.80
CA TRP A 73 -10.96 8.55 -8.02
C TRP A 73 -9.77 7.98 -7.24
N THR A 74 -8.85 8.81 -6.74
CA THR A 74 -7.57 8.36 -6.19
C THR A 74 -7.68 7.44 -4.96
N PRO A 75 -8.56 7.69 -3.97
CA PRO A 75 -8.78 6.77 -2.86
C PRO A 75 -9.20 5.36 -3.31
N TRP A 76 -10.00 5.28 -4.37
CA TRP A 76 -10.59 4.03 -4.85
C TRP A 76 -9.55 3.07 -5.44
N ILE A 77 -8.43 3.59 -5.94
CA ILE A 77 -7.33 2.74 -6.42
C ILE A 77 -6.65 1.99 -5.28
N PHE A 78 -6.53 2.61 -4.10
CA PHE A 78 -5.97 1.93 -2.94
C PHE A 78 -6.98 0.96 -2.30
N LEU A 79 -8.27 1.17 -2.54
CA LEU A 79 -9.32 0.24 -2.11
C LEU A 79 -9.52 -0.93 -3.08
N ALA A 80 -9.16 -0.78 -4.35
CA ALA A 80 -9.42 -1.79 -5.38
C ALA A 80 -8.75 -3.15 -5.09
N PRO A 81 -7.44 -3.25 -4.77
CA PRO A 81 -6.81 -4.54 -4.48
C PRO A 81 -7.49 -5.32 -3.34
N PRO A 82 -7.71 -4.75 -2.14
CA PRO A 82 -8.40 -5.50 -1.07
C PRO A 82 -9.85 -5.83 -1.42
N ALA A 83 -10.56 -4.95 -2.13
CA ALA A 83 -11.93 -5.22 -2.58
C ALA A 83 -11.99 -6.40 -3.57
N ILE A 84 -11.08 -6.46 -4.54
CA ILE A 84 -10.97 -7.57 -5.50
C ILE A 84 -10.73 -8.89 -4.76
N THR A 85 -9.80 -8.91 -3.81
CA THR A 85 -9.51 -10.12 -3.02
C THR A 85 -10.71 -10.53 -2.17
N LEU A 86 -11.39 -9.58 -1.53
CA LEU A 86 -12.56 -9.88 -0.71
C LEU A 86 -13.72 -10.42 -1.54
N VAL A 87 -14.01 -9.81 -2.69
CA VAL A 87 -15.02 -10.29 -3.65
C VAL A 87 -14.67 -11.71 -4.12
N ALA A 88 -13.41 -11.94 -4.50
CA ALA A 88 -12.96 -13.27 -4.91
C ALA A 88 -13.14 -14.32 -3.81
N ALA A 89 -12.88 -13.96 -2.54
CA ALA A 89 -13.08 -14.84 -1.40
C ALA A 89 -14.56 -15.17 -1.16
N ILE A 90 -15.44 -14.16 -1.19
CA ILE A 90 -16.88 -14.32 -0.94
C ILE A 90 -17.53 -15.18 -2.02
N PHE A 91 -17.18 -14.96 -3.29
CA PHE A 91 -17.78 -15.66 -4.43
C PHE A 91 -17.01 -16.92 -4.84
N GLY A 92 -15.95 -17.31 -4.12
CA GLY A 92 -15.15 -18.49 -4.43
C GLY A 92 -14.46 -18.43 -5.80
N LEU A 93 -14.09 -17.23 -6.26
CA LEU A 93 -13.43 -17.05 -7.56
C LEU A 93 -11.99 -17.58 -7.51
N PRO A 94 -11.48 -18.20 -8.58
CA PRO A 94 -10.10 -18.64 -8.63
C PRO A 94 -9.17 -17.43 -8.56
N THR A 95 -8.19 -17.47 -7.65
CA THR A 95 -7.18 -16.41 -7.44
C THR A 95 -5.80 -16.80 -7.94
N ARG A 96 -5.63 -18.02 -8.45
CA ARG A 96 -4.37 -18.54 -9.01
C ARG A 96 -4.49 -18.63 -10.52
N ASN A 97 -3.53 -18.04 -11.24
CA ASN A 97 -3.48 -18.05 -12.71
C ASN A 97 -4.81 -17.67 -13.38
N SER A 98 -5.46 -16.63 -12.85
CA SER A 98 -6.80 -16.22 -13.27
C SER A 98 -6.86 -14.73 -13.62
N PRO A 99 -7.92 -14.28 -14.32
CA PRO A 99 -8.17 -12.86 -14.56
C PRO A 99 -8.27 -12.04 -13.27
N VAL A 100 -8.77 -12.64 -12.18
CA VAL A 100 -8.85 -12.01 -10.86
C VAL A 100 -7.46 -11.69 -10.32
N ALA A 101 -6.51 -12.63 -10.46
CA ALA A 101 -5.13 -12.43 -10.06
C ALA A 101 -4.48 -11.28 -10.86
N LEU A 102 -4.69 -11.27 -12.18
CA LEU A 102 -4.20 -10.20 -13.05
C LEU A 102 -4.75 -8.83 -12.64
N LEU A 103 -6.07 -8.75 -12.38
CA LEU A 103 -6.72 -7.51 -11.96
C LEU A 103 -6.21 -7.03 -10.59
N PHE A 104 -6.02 -7.96 -9.65
CA PHE A 104 -5.41 -7.66 -8.36
C PHE A 104 -4.01 -7.08 -8.51
N PHE A 105 -3.12 -7.73 -9.25
CA PHE A 105 -1.75 -7.23 -9.44
C PHE A 105 -1.71 -5.91 -10.20
N ALA A 106 -2.52 -5.76 -11.25
CA ALA A 106 -2.58 -4.52 -12.02
C ALA A 106 -3.00 -3.33 -11.15
N THR A 107 -4.07 -3.49 -10.35
CA THR A 107 -4.55 -2.43 -9.45
C THR A 107 -3.56 -2.17 -8.32
N LEU A 108 -2.94 -3.21 -7.76
CA LEU A 108 -1.93 -3.08 -6.71
C LEU A 108 -0.71 -2.31 -7.21
N PHE A 109 -0.11 -2.73 -8.32
CA PHE A 109 1.06 -2.06 -8.88
C PHE A 109 0.75 -0.61 -9.27
N PHE A 110 -0.45 -0.34 -9.78
CA PHE A 110 -0.86 1.03 -10.07
C PHE A 110 -0.95 1.88 -8.79
N ALA A 111 -1.54 1.35 -7.71
CA ALA A 111 -1.60 2.02 -6.41
C ALA A 111 -0.18 2.31 -5.85
N LEU A 112 0.70 1.30 -5.87
CA LEU A 112 2.08 1.42 -5.40
C LEU A 112 2.88 2.42 -6.24
N TRP A 113 2.71 2.40 -7.56
CA TRP A 113 3.35 3.36 -8.46
C TRP A 113 2.96 4.80 -8.10
N ARG A 114 1.67 5.05 -7.87
CA ARG A 114 1.16 6.39 -7.48
C ARG A 114 1.75 6.83 -6.15
N ALA A 115 1.79 5.95 -5.15
CA ALA A 115 2.40 6.23 -3.86
C ALA A 115 3.91 6.50 -3.96
N ALA A 116 4.64 5.65 -4.68
CA ALA A 116 6.07 5.79 -4.90
C ALA A 116 6.41 7.09 -5.63
N ALA A 117 5.71 7.39 -6.73
CA ALA A 117 5.90 8.61 -7.50
C ALA A 117 5.59 9.87 -6.67
N ALA A 118 4.55 9.83 -5.83
CA ALA A 118 4.24 10.92 -4.92
C ALA A 118 5.36 11.14 -3.91
N LEU A 119 5.84 10.07 -3.26
CA LEU A 119 6.93 10.12 -2.28
C LEU A 119 8.23 10.63 -2.89
N GLU A 120 8.57 10.17 -4.10
CA GLU A 120 9.79 10.62 -4.78
C GLU A 120 9.76 12.10 -5.17
N ARG A 121 8.61 12.58 -5.66
CA ARG A 121 8.42 13.99 -5.99
C ARG A 121 8.44 14.87 -4.75
N ALA A 122 7.93 14.39 -3.62
CA ALA A 122 7.96 15.13 -2.37
C ALA A 122 9.36 15.18 -1.74
N ALA A 123 10.20 14.18 -2.00
CA ALA A 123 11.55 14.10 -1.44
C ALA A 123 12.59 15.01 -2.11
N LYS A 124 12.35 15.52 -3.32
CA LYS A 124 13.23 16.48 -4.01
C LYS A 124 12.40 17.58 -4.68
N VAL A 125 12.47 18.79 -4.14
CA VAL A 125 11.87 19.97 -4.76
C VAL A 125 12.69 20.36 -5.99
N GLY A 126 12.04 20.55 -7.14
CA GLY A 126 12.67 21.09 -8.36
C GLY A 126 13.33 20.09 -9.32
N THR A 127 13.43 18.80 -8.98
CA THR A 127 13.90 17.77 -9.94
C THR A 127 12.88 16.63 -10.07
N PRO A 128 12.39 16.33 -11.29
CA PRO A 128 11.49 15.20 -11.48
C PRO A 128 12.24 13.89 -11.17
N PRO A 129 11.64 12.95 -10.43
CA PRO A 129 12.30 11.69 -10.15
C PRO A 129 12.38 10.83 -11.40
N THR A 130 13.48 10.08 -11.53
CA THR A 130 13.67 9.12 -12.61
C THR A 130 12.74 7.92 -12.44
N VAL A 131 12.34 7.30 -13.56
CA VAL A 131 11.52 6.09 -13.56
C VAL A 131 12.14 4.97 -12.71
N GLY A 132 13.46 4.74 -12.84
CA GLY A 132 14.15 3.73 -12.04
C GLY A 132 14.05 3.96 -10.53
N ARG A 133 14.05 5.22 -10.08
CA ARG A 133 13.91 5.56 -8.66
C ARG A 133 12.49 5.30 -8.15
N ILE A 134 11.48 5.61 -8.98
CA ILE A 134 10.07 5.29 -8.70
C ILE A 134 9.90 3.77 -8.59
N ILE A 135 10.45 3.00 -9.54
CA ILE A 135 10.40 1.54 -9.51
C ILE A 135 11.09 0.99 -8.26
N GLY A 136 12.27 1.51 -7.89
CA GLY A 136 12.96 1.09 -6.67
C GLY A 136 12.13 1.33 -5.41
N THR A 137 11.51 2.50 -5.27
CA THR A 137 10.59 2.79 -4.16
C THR A 137 9.34 1.91 -4.22
N MET A 138 8.79 1.66 -5.40
CA MET A 138 7.65 0.77 -5.60
C MET A 138 7.97 -0.66 -5.16
N MET A 139 9.15 -1.18 -5.51
CA MET A 139 9.62 -2.51 -5.07
C MET A 139 9.80 -2.57 -3.56
N LEU A 140 10.36 -1.53 -2.94
CA LEU A 140 10.41 -1.46 -1.48
C LEU A 140 9.01 -1.47 -0.86
N MET A 141 8.06 -0.72 -1.41
CA MET A 141 6.67 -0.76 -0.95
C MET A 141 6.02 -2.13 -1.20
N PHE A 142 6.41 -2.85 -2.25
CA PHE A 142 5.94 -4.21 -2.50
C PHE A 142 6.49 -5.20 -1.45
N PHE A 143 7.79 -5.13 -1.17
CA PHE A 143 8.48 -5.92 -0.15
C PHE A 143 8.39 -5.28 1.24
N MET A 144 7.17 -5.01 1.72
CA MET A 144 6.92 -4.17 2.89
C MET A 144 7.73 -4.53 4.13
N ILE A 145 7.95 -5.82 4.43
CA ILE A 145 8.72 -6.22 5.62
C ILE A 145 10.10 -5.57 5.63
N ALA A 146 10.83 -5.55 4.52
CA ALA A 146 12.10 -4.84 4.40
C ALA A 146 11.88 -3.35 4.08
N GLY A 147 10.90 -3.08 3.22
CA GLY A 147 10.58 -1.75 2.71
C GLY A 147 10.26 -0.73 3.79
N VAL A 148 9.53 -1.11 4.84
CA VAL A 148 9.13 -0.18 5.91
C VAL A 148 10.34 0.34 6.68
N TRP A 149 11.36 -0.50 6.89
CA TRP A 149 12.61 -0.08 7.54
C TRP A 149 13.39 0.92 6.68
N VAL A 150 13.53 0.62 5.38
CA VAL A 150 14.27 1.46 4.44
C VAL A 150 13.52 2.76 4.16
N LEU A 151 12.22 2.69 3.92
CA LEU A 151 11.38 3.82 3.53
C LEU A 151 11.07 4.75 4.70
N ARG A 152 11.14 4.30 5.96
CA ARG A 152 10.88 5.15 7.13
C ARG A 152 11.68 6.44 7.10
N GLN A 153 12.99 6.36 6.86
CA GLN A 153 13.84 7.57 6.85
C GLN A 153 13.37 8.58 5.80
N LYS A 154 12.89 8.08 4.66
CA LYS A 154 12.39 8.90 3.56
C LYS A 154 11.03 9.50 3.88
N VAL A 155 10.12 8.71 4.45
CA VAL A 155 8.80 9.19 4.90
C VAL A 155 8.95 10.24 6.00
N VAL A 156 9.85 10.04 6.96
CA VAL A 156 10.16 11.02 8.02
C VAL A 156 10.61 12.35 7.41
N ARG A 157 11.56 12.33 6.46
CA ARG A 157 12.05 13.54 5.76
C ARG A 157 10.96 14.27 4.97
N VAL A 158 9.97 13.54 4.44
CA VAL A 158 8.84 14.15 3.73
C VAL A 158 7.75 14.62 4.70
N SER A 159 7.68 14.03 5.89
CA SER A 159 6.66 14.37 6.90
C SER A 159 7.07 15.52 7.83
N GLY A 160 8.37 15.72 8.09
CA GLY A 160 8.95 16.81 8.88
C GLY A 160 9.19 18.05 8.04
#